data_AF-A0A2T0FFB3-F1
#
_entry.id   AF-A0A2T0FFB3-F1
#
_cell.length_a   1.000
_cell.length_b   1.000
_cell.length_c   1.000
_cell.angle_alpha   90.00
_cell.angle_beta   90.00
_cell.angle_gamma   90.00
#
_symmetry.space_group_name_H-M   'P 1'
#
loop_
_entity.id
_entity.type
_entity.pdbx_description
1 polymer ?
#
loop_
_entity_poly.entity_id
_entity_poly.type
_entity_poly.pdbx_seq_one_letter_code
_entity_poly.pdbx_strand_id
1 'polypeptide(L)'
;MSLTQKSLYIFDLPASLVSTLSPFRTVSAYDSSSESESDDNEFSDSSDSSDEEGFTPSASHMTQYKEEYEDFDHWKMVNLAHISGSSFVYFTSSLIPPGKVLSVYKSVLDKDMIIDRPVDSLTQLKPDGKSAVLLVGAGHFAGAIFSHVRGKHKTNISNPFANINVLASKSFHRYTTRRKQGGAQGASDNAKGKAKSAGSNMRRQGELALKQEVQQLLESWAPELKDCQKIYIRASGSRNKALIMGYPKAPIPAKDVRVASIPFVTKRPTYDETRRVWLQITKAQVVDQPQVELTPTPEPATKVTVKESKPESAKPVVDPEVEATKVIVEHIKKSRLGPLKQELESKGSLDFTLQPASKYKPYPTALLLATALDKYRVVTGLLEWGADPTIKATGGKTIWDIAGNSKKTKDALQIARHDLGDDKWDWSATKIGPAMSKEDILACDTAEKLQIKEKLEKKLQKEEEQKKKQRLERLIAKHGSGRYVGGDNLGTNGLSEQEKQYIERERRARAAEARLARFAKK
;
A
#
# COMPACT_ATOMS: atom_id res chain seq x y z
N MET A 1 34.41 26.22 7.68
CA MET A 1 33.59 25.59 8.75
C MET A 1 33.11 24.24 8.25
N SER A 2 33.38 23.14 8.96
CA SER A 2 33.07 21.78 8.49
C SER A 2 31.56 21.55 8.38
N LEU A 3 31.07 21.23 7.18
CA LEU A 3 29.66 20.91 6.88
C LEU A 3 29.14 19.65 7.60
N THR A 4 30.01 18.91 8.30
CA THR A 4 29.76 17.56 8.80
C THR A 4 28.77 17.44 9.96
N GLN A 5 28.47 18.53 10.67
CA GLN A 5 27.60 18.47 11.88
C GLN A 5 26.29 19.23 11.75
N LYS A 6 26.04 19.98 10.67
CA LYS A 6 24.85 20.83 10.55
C LYS A 6 23.87 20.26 9.53
N SER A 7 22.62 20.04 9.93
CA SER A 7 21.54 19.75 8.99
C SER A 7 21.25 20.99 8.15
N LEU A 8 21.27 20.83 6.83
CA LEU A 8 20.98 21.88 5.87
C LEU A 8 19.50 21.88 5.50
N TYR A 9 19.05 22.99 4.93
CA TYR A 9 17.71 23.14 4.42
C TYR A 9 17.76 23.13 2.89
N ILE A 10 16.92 22.32 2.27
CA ILE A 10 17.03 22.06 0.83
C ILE A 10 16.81 23.30 -0.05
N PHE A 11 15.97 24.24 0.39
CA PHE A 11 15.68 25.47 -0.34
C PHE A 11 16.63 26.63 0.00
N ASP A 12 17.62 26.40 0.87
CA ASP A 12 18.63 27.38 1.30
C ASP A 12 20.00 26.72 1.40
N LEU A 13 20.37 26.00 0.33
CA LEU A 13 21.70 25.43 0.20
C LEU A 13 22.70 26.52 -0.20
N PRO A 14 23.92 26.56 0.39
CA PRO A 14 24.93 27.53 0.00
C PRO A 14 25.28 27.43 -1.49
N ALA A 15 25.34 28.56 -2.20
CA ALA A 15 25.64 28.57 -3.64
C ALA A 15 26.98 27.89 -3.97
N SER A 16 27.99 28.04 -3.11
CA SER A 16 29.29 27.37 -3.23
C SER A 16 29.22 25.85 -3.12
N LEU A 17 28.24 25.34 -2.36
CA LEU A 17 27.96 23.91 -2.30
C LEU A 17 27.29 23.47 -3.59
N VAL A 18 26.21 24.15 -4.00
CA VAL A 18 25.40 23.79 -5.17
C VAL A 18 26.24 23.77 -6.46
N SER A 19 27.14 24.74 -6.66
CA SER A 19 27.99 24.81 -7.85
C SER A 19 29.03 23.69 -7.97
N THR A 20 29.31 22.99 -6.87
CA THR A 20 30.30 21.89 -6.81
C THR A 20 29.63 20.53 -6.62
N LEU A 21 28.29 20.46 -6.63
CA LEU A 21 27.58 19.19 -6.49
C LEU A 21 27.72 18.35 -7.76
N SER A 22 28.12 17.11 -7.56
CA SER A 22 28.03 16.05 -8.57
C SER A 22 27.16 14.90 -8.06
N PRO A 23 26.49 14.16 -8.96
CA PRO A 23 25.80 12.93 -8.56
C PRO A 23 26.79 11.96 -7.93
N PHE A 24 26.42 11.31 -6.82
CA PHE A 24 27.27 10.28 -6.22
C PHE A 24 27.46 9.11 -7.20
N ARG A 25 28.72 8.76 -7.47
CA ARG A 25 29.12 7.61 -8.30
C ARG A 25 30.10 6.75 -7.50
N THR A 26 29.94 5.43 -7.56
CA THR A 26 30.96 4.50 -7.05
C THR A 26 31.89 4.14 -8.20
N VAL A 27 33.21 4.18 -7.96
CA VAL A 27 34.21 3.72 -8.93
C VAL A 27 33.97 2.22 -9.13
N SER A 28 33.43 1.85 -10.29
CA SER A 28 33.47 0.46 -10.74
C SER A 28 34.93 0.15 -11.11
N ALA A 29 35.38 -1.06 -10.76
CA ALA A 29 36.76 -1.51 -10.94
C ALA A 29 37.19 -1.72 -12.41
N TYR A 30 36.61 -1.00 -13.37
CA TYR A 30 36.98 -1.06 -14.79
C TYR A 30 37.68 0.20 -15.30
N ASP A 31 37.80 1.27 -14.50
CA ASP A 31 38.50 2.49 -14.92
C ASP A 31 40.00 2.46 -14.53
N SER A 32 40.67 1.39 -14.96
CA SER A 32 42.13 1.31 -14.97
C SER A 32 42.56 0.57 -16.22
N SER A 33 42.38 1.23 -17.36
CA SER A 33 43.14 1.03 -18.60
C SER A 33 42.62 2.01 -19.64
N SER A 34 43.21 3.20 -19.70
CA SER A 34 43.29 3.98 -20.94
C SER A 34 44.40 5.01 -20.81
N GLU A 35 45.64 4.52 -20.68
CA GLU A 35 46.80 5.25 -21.17
C GLU A 35 46.95 4.95 -22.67
N SER A 36 47.16 6.00 -23.47
CA SER A 36 47.62 6.02 -24.88
C SER A 36 46.79 5.19 -25.88
N GLU A 37 46.30 5.73 -26.99
CA GLU A 37 47.12 6.25 -28.09
C GLU A 37 46.35 7.36 -28.83
N SER A 38 47.00 8.51 -28.96
CA SER A 38 46.70 9.54 -29.93
C SER A 38 47.32 9.12 -31.26
N ASP A 39 46.51 8.63 -32.19
CA ASP A 39 46.87 8.57 -33.60
C ASP A 39 46.06 9.62 -34.36
N ASP A 40 46.82 10.57 -34.90
CA ASP A 40 46.40 11.57 -35.86
C ASP A 40 45.93 10.89 -37.15
N ASN A 41 44.78 11.30 -37.67
CA ASN A 41 44.57 11.36 -39.11
C ASN A 41 43.51 12.42 -39.43
N GLU A 42 44.02 13.58 -39.85
CA GLU A 42 43.29 14.55 -40.66
C GLU A 42 42.92 13.90 -42.00
N PHE A 43 41.63 13.86 -42.35
CA PHE A 43 41.23 14.06 -43.74
C PHE A 43 39.87 14.76 -43.81
N SER A 44 39.88 15.89 -44.48
CA SER A 44 38.78 16.78 -44.81
C SER A 44 38.26 16.46 -46.21
N ASP A 45 36.95 16.29 -46.38
CA ASP A 45 36.14 16.89 -47.48
C ASP A 45 34.66 16.51 -47.26
N SER A 46 33.77 17.43 -46.89
CA SER A 46 33.02 18.39 -47.73
C SER A 46 32.00 17.74 -48.71
N SER A 47 30.71 18.09 -48.48
CA SER A 47 29.62 18.39 -49.44
C SER A 47 29.47 17.50 -50.70
N ASP A 48 28.28 17.05 -51.11
CA ASP A 48 27.17 17.90 -51.55
C ASP A 48 25.97 17.03 -52.01
N SER A 49 24.82 17.71 -51.99
CA SER A 49 23.43 17.47 -52.35
C SER A 49 23.09 16.68 -53.64
N SER A 50 21.95 15.95 -53.65
CA SER A 50 20.68 16.24 -54.39
C SER A 50 20.45 15.12 -55.42
N ASP A 51 19.28 14.64 -55.84
CA ASP A 51 17.85 14.77 -55.52
C ASP A 51 17.12 13.75 -56.47
N GLU A 52 15.81 13.57 -56.28
CA GLU A 52 14.78 13.13 -57.27
C GLU A 52 14.40 11.63 -57.45
N GLU A 53 13.31 11.29 -56.74
CA GLU A 53 11.98 10.88 -57.26
C GLU A 53 11.72 9.55 -58.03
N GLY A 54 10.73 8.81 -57.49
CA GLY A 54 9.65 8.20 -58.28
C GLY A 54 9.53 6.66 -58.30
N PHE A 55 8.52 6.11 -57.58
CA PHE A 55 7.49 5.16 -58.09
C PHE A 55 6.93 4.25 -56.95
N THR A 56 5.60 4.22 -56.79
CA THR A 56 4.82 3.28 -55.93
C THR A 56 4.07 2.30 -56.87
N PRO A 57 3.62 1.06 -56.50
CA PRO A 57 2.79 0.79 -55.31
C PRO A 57 2.82 -0.63 -54.66
N SER A 58 2.12 -0.74 -53.53
CA SER A 58 1.34 -1.90 -53.04
C SER A 58 1.98 -2.98 -52.11
N ALA A 59 1.39 -3.02 -50.90
CA ALA A 59 1.07 -4.15 -50.01
C ALA A 59 1.95 -5.42 -50.03
N SER A 60 2.62 -5.71 -48.90
CA SER A 60 2.28 -6.81 -47.97
C SER A 60 3.42 -7.17 -47.00
N HIS A 61 3.02 -7.56 -45.78
CA HIS A 61 3.67 -8.52 -44.88
C HIS A 61 5.14 -8.30 -44.42
N MET A 62 5.25 -7.80 -43.18
CA MET A 62 5.82 -8.52 -42.03
C MET A 62 7.05 -9.41 -42.30
N THR A 63 8.25 -8.90 -42.02
CA THR A 63 9.30 -9.59 -41.23
C THR A 63 10.48 -8.67 -40.92
N GLN A 64 10.90 -8.71 -39.64
CA GLN A 64 12.25 -8.51 -39.11
C GLN A 64 13.06 -7.28 -39.55
N TYR A 65 13.39 -6.41 -38.59
CA TYR A 65 14.77 -6.29 -38.09
C TYR A 65 14.71 -5.89 -36.61
N LYS A 66 15.51 -6.60 -35.82
CA LYS A 66 15.58 -6.59 -34.36
C LYS A 66 17.04 -6.27 -34.05
N GLU A 67 17.36 -5.00 -33.81
CA GLU A 67 18.65 -4.59 -33.26
C GLU A 67 18.59 -3.10 -32.90
N GLU A 68 18.24 -2.84 -31.63
CA GLU A 68 18.56 -1.61 -30.87
C GLU A 68 18.01 -1.81 -29.45
N TYR A 69 18.69 -2.63 -28.65
CA TYR A 69 18.36 -2.81 -27.23
C TYR A 69 19.61 -2.97 -26.36
N GLU A 70 20.75 -2.39 -26.75
CA GLU A 70 21.98 -2.42 -25.95
C GLU A 70 22.36 -1.07 -25.30
N ASP A 71 21.83 0.07 -25.77
CA ASP A 71 22.23 1.39 -25.24
C ASP A 71 21.50 1.86 -23.97
N PHE A 72 20.34 1.27 -23.64
CA PHE A 72 19.53 1.75 -22.51
C PHE A 72 20.00 1.22 -21.14
N ASP A 73 20.71 0.08 -21.11
CA ASP A 73 21.21 -0.52 -19.87
C ASP A 73 22.63 -0.05 -19.49
N HIS A 74 23.43 0.44 -20.45
CA HIS A 74 24.77 0.96 -20.20
C HIS A 74 24.76 2.27 -19.38
N TRP A 75 23.78 3.16 -19.62
CA TRP A 75 23.68 4.44 -18.90
C TRP A 75 23.17 4.30 -17.45
N LYS A 76 22.35 3.28 -17.15
CA LYS A 76 21.89 2.98 -15.78
C LYS A 76 23.03 2.60 -14.82
N MET A 77 24.17 2.14 -15.34
CA MET A 77 25.31 1.70 -14.53
C MET A 77 26.19 2.86 -14.02
N VAL A 78 26.06 4.08 -14.53
CA VAL A 78 27.03 5.17 -14.27
C VAL A 78 26.58 6.15 -13.17
N ASN A 79 25.27 6.25 -12.86
CA ASN A 79 24.75 7.21 -11.87
C ASN A 79 24.02 6.54 -10.70
N LEU A 80 24.75 6.32 -9.60
CA LEU A 80 24.20 5.76 -8.35
C LEU A 80 23.65 6.82 -7.38
N ALA A 81 23.56 8.09 -7.78
CA ALA A 81 22.90 9.11 -6.96
C ALA A 81 21.49 8.65 -6.58
N HIS A 82 20.82 7.92 -7.47
CA HIS A 82 19.56 7.25 -7.24
C HIS A 82 19.76 5.74 -6.98
N ILE A 83 20.00 5.37 -5.72
CA ILE A 83 20.04 3.95 -5.31
C ILE A 83 18.61 3.39 -5.28
N SER A 84 18.35 2.29 -5.99
CA SER A 84 17.05 1.62 -5.99
C SER A 84 16.61 1.28 -4.55
N GLY A 85 15.33 1.42 -4.22
CA GLY A 85 14.76 1.24 -2.87
C GLY A 85 15.30 2.09 -1.71
N SER A 86 16.32 2.94 -1.91
CA SER A 86 16.57 4.06 -1.01
C SER A 86 15.49 5.13 -1.19
N SER A 87 15.13 5.84 -0.12
CA SER A 87 14.28 7.04 -0.17
C SER A 87 15.05 8.31 -0.53
N PHE A 88 16.37 8.22 -0.67
CA PHE A 88 17.28 9.35 -0.82
C PHE A 88 17.96 9.37 -2.19
N VAL A 89 18.34 10.58 -2.62
CA VAL A 89 19.32 10.86 -3.65
C VAL A 89 20.59 11.37 -2.98
N TYR A 90 21.75 10.89 -3.44
CA TYR A 90 23.05 11.21 -2.87
C TYR A 90 23.89 12.07 -3.82
N PHE A 91 24.56 13.07 -3.27
CA PHE A 91 25.45 13.97 -4.00
C PHE A 91 26.82 14.06 -3.34
N THR A 92 27.85 14.21 -4.17
CA THR A 92 29.24 14.51 -3.76
C THR A 92 29.57 15.96 -4.06
N SER A 93 30.55 16.52 -3.36
CA SER A 93 31.10 17.86 -3.62
C SER A 93 32.50 17.94 -3.02
N SER A 94 33.36 18.78 -3.59
CA SER A 94 34.69 19.09 -3.05
C SER A 94 34.65 19.69 -1.64
N LEU A 95 33.51 20.26 -1.23
CA LEU A 95 33.30 20.82 0.11
C LEU A 95 32.85 19.77 1.15
N ILE A 96 32.50 18.57 0.71
CA ILE A 96 32.10 17.45 1.57
C ILE A 96 33.31 16.55 1.78
N PRO A 97 33.63 16.14 3.03
CA PRO A 97 34.78 15.27 3.27
C PRO A 97 34.69 13.95 2.51
N PRO A 98 35.84 13.37 2.12
CA PRO A 98 35.87 12.04 1.48
C PRO A 98 35.22 11.00 2.38
N GLY A 99 34.50 10.05 1.78
CA GLY A 99 33.70 9.05 2.49
C GLY A 99 32.33 9.53 2.96
N LYS A 100 31.95 10.79 2.70
CA LYS A 100 30.61 11.33 3.00
C LYS A 100 29.89 11.84 1.76
N VAL A 101 28.56 11.92 1.83
CA VAL A 101 27.65 12.38 0.77
C VAL A 101 26.54 13.24 1.34
N LEU A 102 26.05 14.20 0.55
CA LEU A 102 24.83 14.93 0.85
C LEU A 102 23.62 14.06 0.47
N SER A 103 22.74 13.81 1.43
CA SER A 103 21.49 13.07 1.26
C SER A 103 20.29 14.02 1.19
N VAL A 104 19.42 13.78 0.21
CA VAL A 104 18.18 14.53 -0.05
C VAL A 104 17.05 13.54 -0.33
N TYR A 105 15.82 13.78 0.13
CA TYR A 105 14.70 12.88 -0.16
C TYR A 105 14.28 12.95 -1.64
N LYS A 106 14.11 11.77 -2.27
CA LYS A 106 13.60 11.64 -3.65
C LYS A 106 12.28 12.35 -3.88
N SER A 107 11.42 12.37 -2.86
CA SER A 107 10.09 12.98 -2.93
C SER A 107 10.10 14.50 -3.14
N VAL A 108 11.21 15.18 -2.83
CA VAL A 108 11.37 16.63 -3.02
C VAL A 108 11.71 16.96 -4.48
N LEU A 109 12.45 16.06 -5.13
CA LEU A 109 12.96 16.23 -6.47
C LEU A 109 11.92 15.85 -7.54
N ASP A 110 12.23 16.14 -8.80
CA ASP A 110 11.39 15.78 -9.93
C ASP A 110 11.68 14.36 -10.40
N LYS A 111 10.64 13.53 -10.49
CA LYS A 111 10.79 12.09 -10.71
C LYS A 111 11.45 11.79 -12.06
N ASP A 112 11.15 12.60 -13.06
CA ASP A 112 11.63 12.39 -14.42
C ASP A 112 13.10 12.82 -14.56
N MET A 113 13.56 13.76 -13.73
CA MET A 113 14.93 14.28 -13.77
C MET A 113 15.89 13.59 -12.80
N ILE A 114 15.39 12.91 -11.77
CA ILE A 114 16.22 12.27 -10.74
C ILE A 114 17.21 11.25 -11.33
N ILE A 115 16.86 10.60 -12.44
CA ILE A 115 17.69 9.55 -13.05
C ILE A 115 18.81 10.18 -13.89
N ASP A 116 18.46 11.05 -14.83
CA ASP A 116 19.41 11.56 -15.81
C ASP A 116 20.18 12.78 -15.30
N ARG A 117 19.48 13.68 -14.60
CA ARG A 117 19.96 15.02 -14.22
C ARG A 117 19.56 15.40 -12.78
N PRO A 118 20.02 14.66 -11.75
CA PRO A 118 19.60 14.87 -10.37
C PRO A 118 20.06 16.23 -9.80
N VAL A 119 21.18 16.79 -10.27
CA VAL A 119 21.65 18.12 -9.86
C VAL A 119 20.73 19.20 -10.42
N ASP A 120 20.32 19.09 -11.69
CA ASP A 120 19.37 20.04 -12.29
C ASP A 120 18.01 19.99 -11.59
N SER A 121 17.56 18.80 -11.19
CA SER A 121 16.34 18.68 -10.38
C SER A 121 16.44 19.41 -9.04
N LEU A 122 17.64 19.51 -8.46
CA LEU A 122 17.87 20.21 -7.21
C LEU A 122 17.93 21.74 -7.45
N THR A 123 18.56 22.19 -8.52
CA THR A 123 18.68 23.62 -8.86
C THR A 123 17.36 24.23 -9.34
N GLN A 124 16.44 23.43 -9.90
CA GLN A 124 15.09 23.87 -10.27
C GLN A 124 14.12 24.04 -9.09
N LEU A 125 14.53 23.67 -7.86
CA LEU A 125 13.73 23.95 -6.67
C LEU A 125 13.58 25.46 -6.49
N LYS A 126 12.35 25.95 -6.32
CA LYS A 126 12.07 27.39 -6.21
C LYS A 126 12.23 27.82 -4.75
N PRO A 127 13.25 28.60 -4.36
CA PRO A 127 13.48 28.96 -2.96
C PRO A 127 12.37 29.85 -2.36
N ASP A 128 11.69 30.61 -3.21
CA ASP A 128 10.56 31.50 -2.91
C ASP A 128 9.19 30.83 -3.13
N GLY A 129 9.18 29.53 -3.47
CA GLY A 129 7.97 28.76 -3.75
C GLY A 129 7.16 28.38 -2.51
N LYS A 130 6.16 27.53 -2.75
CA LYS A 130 5.27 26.97 -1.73
C LYS A 130 5.07 25.47 -1.94
N SER A 131 4.79 24.75 -0.87
CA SER A 131 4.41 23.34 -0.92
C SER A 131 3.32 23.03 0.09
N ALA A 132 2.48 22.04 -0.22
CA ALA A 132 1.40 21.61 0.67
C ALA A 132 1.70 20.25 1.31
N VAL A 133 1.27 20.06 2.56
CA VAL A 133 1.26 18.76 3.24
C VAL A 133 -0.16 18.44 3.67
N LEU A 134 -0.71 17.32 3.18
CA LEU A 134 -2.07 16.87 3.44
C LEU A 134 -2.05 15.46 4.03
N LEU A 135 -2.58 15.32 5.25
CA LEU A 135 -2.59 14.09 6.03
C LEU A 135 -4.03 13.67 6.34
N VAL A 136 -4.41 12.45 5.98
CA VAL A 136 -5.75 11.89 6.23
C VAL A 136 -5.69 10.46 6.74
N GLY A 137 -6.38 10.21 7.85
CA GLY A 137 -6.51 8.86 8.41
C GLY A 137 -7.42 8.79 9.63
N ALA A 138 -8.17 7.70 9.76
CA ALA A 138 -9.05 7.41 10.90
C ALA A 138 -10.01 8.56 11.29
N GLY A 139 -10.51 9.30 10.30
CA GLY A 139 -11.39 10.44 10.52
C GLY A 139 -10.69 11.74 10.89
N HIS A 140 -9.35 11.78 10.88
CA HIS A 140 -8.56 12.99 11.05
C HIS A 140 -8.14 13.54 9.69
N PHE A 141 -8.21 14.86 9.57
CA PHE A 141 -7.59 15.62 8.51
C PHE A 141 -6.65 16.66 9.13
N ALA A 142 -5.45 16.79 8.57
CA ALA A 142 -4.57 17.92 8.82
C ALA A 142 -3.92 18.34 7.51
N GLY A 143 -4.05 19.62 7.17
CA GLY A 143 -3.47 20.24 5.99
C GLY A 143 -2.70 21.49 6.38
N ALA A 144 -1.57 21.73 5.71
CA ALA A 144 -0.85 23.00 5.81
C ALA A 144 -0.14 23.33 4.50
N ILE A 145 -0.05 24.62 4.22
CA ILE A 145 0.70 25.21 3.09
C ILE A 145 1.89 25.94 3.68
N PHE A 146 3.07 25.56 3.23
CA PHE A 146 4.35 26.07 3.71
C PHE A 146 5.02 26.91 2.63
N SER A 147 5.56 28.06 3.04
CA SER A 147 6.52 28.77 2.19
C SER A 147 7.87 28.07 2.26
N HIS A 148 8.57 28.05 1.13
CA HIS A 148 9.94 27.57 1.06
C HIS A 148 10.90 28.54 1.77
N VAL A 149 10.54 29.81 1.93
CA VAL A 149 11.31 30.77 2.72
C VAL A 149 11.15 30.51 4.22
N ARG A 150 12.26 30.38 4.95
CA ARG A 150 12.22 30.18 6.41
C ARG A 150 11.79 31.44 7.16
N GLY A 151 11.14 31.22 8.30
CA GLY A 151 10.80 32.27 9.26
C GLY A 151 12.04 32.80 10.00
N LYS A 152 11.96 34.05 10.48
CA LYS A 152 13.08 34.77 11.13
C LYS A 152 13.41 34.28 12.53
N HIS A 153 12.53 33.50 13.17
CA HIS A 153 12.73 33.04 14.55
C HIS A 153 13.71 31.87 14.62
N LYS A 154 14.63 31.91 15.59
CA LYS A 154 15.56 30.80 15.86
C LYS A 154 14.82 29.62 16.49
N THR A 155 15.18 28.40 16.07
CA THR A 155 14.65 27.16 16.64
C THR A 155 15.34 26.83 17.95
N ASN A 156 14.56 26.39 18.94
CA ASN A 156 15.05 25.97 20.24
C ASN A 156 14.53 24.56 20.54
N ILE A 157 15.06 23.90 21.58
CA ILE A 157 14.63 22.55 22.00
C ILE A 157 13.11 22.51 22.28
N SER A 158 12.57 23.57 22.90
CA SER A 158 11.14 23.68 23.22
C SER A 158 10.25 23.96 22.01
N ASN A 159 10.77 24.63 20.97
CA ASN A 159 10.04 24.92 19.75
C ASN A 159 10.92 24.69 18.50
N PRO A 160 10.99 23.44 18.02
CA PRO A 160 11.78 23.10 16.82
C PRO A 160 11.14 23.63 15.52
N PHE A 161 9.92 24.17 15.57
CA PHE A 161 9.15 24.62 14.40
C PHE A 161 9.20 26.14 14.20
N ALA A 162 9.95 26.89 15.02
CA ALA A 162 9.91 28.35 15.04
C ALA A 162 10.28 29.03 13.71
N ASN A 163 11.15 28.41 12.90
CA ASN A 163 11.58 28.94 11.60
C ASN A 163 10.76 28.39 10.42
N ILE A 164 9.66 27.69 10.67
CA ILE A 164 8.77 27.23 9.61
C ILE A 164 7.76 28.33 9.30
N ASN A 165 7.72 28.79 8.04
CA ASN A 165 6.74 29.76 7.59
C ASN A 165 5.49 29.04 7.06
N VAL A 166 4.38 29.17 7.80
CA VAL A 166 3.10 28.53 7.47
C VAL A 166 2.15 29.59 6.92
N LEU A 167 1.73 29.42 5.68
CA LEU A 167 0.84 30.35 4.97
C LEU A 167 -0.63 30.07 5.28
N ALA A 168 -1.00 28.80 5.33
CA ALA A 168 -2.34 28.35 5.70
C ALA A 168 -2.24 27.03 6.45
N SER A 169 -3.11 26.81 7.44
CA SER A 169 -3.23 25.52 8.09
C SER A 169 -4.64 25.25 8.59
N LYS A 170 -5.04 23.98 8.56
CA LYS A 170 -6.31 23.55 9.12
C LYS A 170 -6.20 22.10 9.57
N SER A 171 -6.79 21.79 10.72
CA SER A 171 -6.94 20.42 11.18
C SER A 171 -8.31 20.24 11.85
N PHE A 172 -8.93 19.08 11.63
CA PHE A 172 -10.22 18.74 12.21
C PHE A 172 -10.40 17.22 12.27
N HIS A 173 -11.38 16.79 13.05
CA HIS A 173 -11.68 15.38 13.27
C HIS A 173 -13.19 15.12 13.22
N ARG A 174 -13.57 14.04 12.55
CA ARG A 174 -14.93 13.50 12.59
C ARG A 174 -14.92 12.04 13.06
N TYR A 175 -15.92 11.69 13.86
CA TYR A 175 -16.09 10.33 14.36
C TYR A 175 -16.53 9.40 13.23
N THR A 176 -15.59 8.64 12.67
CA THR A 176 -15.80 7.76 11.50
C THR A 176 -15.57 6.27 11.80
N THR A 177 -14.93 5.94 12.91
CA THR A 177 -14.53 4.56 13.26
C THR A 177 -15.06 4.14 14.62
N ARG A 178 -15.16 2.83 14.88
CA ARG A 178 -15.60 2.30 16.17
C ARG A 178 -14.42 2.23 17.15
N ARG A 179 -14.60 2.76 18.37
CA ARG A 179 -13.61 2.60 19.45
C ARG A 179 -13.39 1.10 19.70
N LYS A 180 -12.13 0.66 19.73
CA LYS A 180 -11.65 -0.74 19.90
C LYS A 180 -11.68 -1.69 18.70
N GLN A 181 -12.51 -1.46 17.67
CA GLN A 181 -12.59 -2.40 16.52
C GLN A 181 -11.78 -1.93 15.29
N GLY A 182 -11.49 -0.62 15.18
CA GLY A 182 -10.77 -0.06 14.03
C GLY A 182 -11.55 -0.18 12.70
N GLY A 183 -11.06 0.49 11.65
CA GLY A 183 -11.64 0.42 10.31
C GLY A 183 -12.76 1.44 10.03
N ALA A 184 -12.84 1.90 8.77
CA ALA A 184 -13.87 2.82 8.28
C ALA A 184 -15.24 2.12 8.19
N GLN A 185 -16.32 2.82 8.54
CA GLN A 185 -17.67 2.26 8.53
C GLN A 185 -18.08 1.86 7.11
N GLY A 186 -17.74 2.67 6.10
CA GLY A 186 -17.99 2.33 4.70
C GLY A 186 -17.30 1.03 4.25
N ALA A 187 -16.14 0.68 4.81
CA ALA A 187 -15.49 -0.60 4.52
C ALA A 187 -16.24 -1.79 5.16
N SER A 188 -16.70 -1.61 6.39
CA SER A 188 -17.53 -2.63 7.07
C SER A 188 -18.87 -2.83 6.38
N ASP A 189 -19.51 -1.76 5.91
CA ASP A 189 -20.80 -1.84 5.23
C ASP A 189 -20.68 -2.56 3.88
N ASN A 190 -19.58 -2.37 3.16
CA ASN A 190 -19.33 -3.06 1.90
C ASN A 190 -19.01 -4.56 2.10
N ALA A 191 -18.39 -4.91 3.22
CA ALA A 191 -18.00 -6.30 3.52
C ALA A 191 -19.09 -7.13 4.21
N LYS A 192 -19.87 -6.51 5.11
CA LYS A 192 -20.84 -7.20 6.00
C LYS A 192 -22.28 -6.72 5.83
N GLY A 193 -22.54 -5.85 4.85
CA GLY A 193 -23.83 -5.23 4.62
C GLY A 193 -24.05 -3.96 5.45
N LYS A 194 -24.96 -3.10 4.98
CA LYS A 194 -25.29 -1.82 5.62
C LYS A 194 -25.99 -2.04 6.96
N ALA A 195 -25.25 -1.92 8.07
CA ALA A 195 -25.85 -1.92 9.40
C ALA A 195 -26.82 -0.72 9.57
N LYS A 196 -27.99 -0.95 10.17
CA LYS A 196 -29.05 0.06 10.40
C LYS A 196 -29.11 0.57 11.85
N SER A 197 -27.99 0.55 12.57
CA SER A 197 -27.90 1.03 13.97
C SER A 197 -27.65 2.54 14.06
N ALA A 198 -28.01 3.17 15.18
CA ALA A 198 -27.70 4.58 15.44
C ALA A 198 -26.18 4.87 15.37
N GLY A 199 -25.35 3.97 15.92
CA GLY A 199 -23.89 4.09 15.89
C GLY A 199 -23.28 3.96 14.48
N SER A 200 -23.84 3.10 13.62
CA SER A 200 -23.42 3.03 12.21
C SER A 200 -23.86 4.26 11.42
N ASN A 201 -25.04 4.81 11.71
CA ASN A 201 -25.53 6.01 11.03
C ASN A 201 -24.69 7.25 11.39
N MET A 202 -24.34 7.44 12.67
CA MET A 202 -23.44 8.51 13.11
C MET A 202 -22.08 8.47 12.42
N ARG A 203 -21.50 7.28 12.22
CA ARG A 203 -20.20 7.16 11.51
C ARG A 203 -20.31 7.46 10.03
N ARG A 204 -21.41 7.06 9.37
CA ARG A 204 -21.66 7.43 7.97
C ARG A 204 -21.83 8.93 7.80
N GLN A 205 -22.60 9.55 8.69
CA GLN A 205 -22.74 11.01 8.73
C GLN A 205 -21.39 11.69 9.00
N GLY A 206 -20.58 11.13 9.90
CA GLY A 206 -19.22 11.60 10.15
C GLY A 206 -18.30 11.49 8.93
N GLU A 207 -18.38 10.38 8.17
CA GLU A 207 -17.63 10.19 6.92
C GLU A 207 -18.08 11.19 5.84
N LEU A 208 -19.39 11.44 5.73
CA LEU A 208 -19.96 12.41 4.79
C LEU A 208 -19.53 13.84 5.14
N ALA A 209 -19.65 14.23 6.41
CA ALA A 209 -19.25 15.55 6.90
C ALA A 209 -17.74 15.76 6.71
N LEU A 210 -16.92 14.76 7.01
CA LEU A 210 -15.48 14.82 6.76
C LEU A 210 -15.18 15.06 5.28
N LYS A 211 -15.87 14.33 4.39
CA LYS A 211 -15.71 14.51 2.95
C LYS A 211 -16.06 15.94 2.52
N GLN A 212 -17.22 16.46 2.95
CA GLN A 212 -17.66 17.81 2.61
C GLN A 212 -16.69 18.87 3.11
N GLU A 213 -16.26 18.80 4.37
CA GLU A 213 -15.31 19.76 4.96
C GLU A 213 -13.95 19.74 4.28
N VAL A 214 -13.42 18.55 3.95
CA VAL A 214 -12.15 18.43 3.23
C VAL A 214 -12.28 19.05 1.84
N GLN A 215 -13.35 18.74 1.11
CA GLN A 215 -13.54 19.24 -0.25
C GLN A 215 -13.75 20.76 -0.29
N GLN A 216 -14.54 21.31 0.64
CA GLN A 216 -14.72 22.77 0.79
C GLN A 216 -13.41 23.47 1.17
N LEU A 217 -12.61 22.86 2.05
CA LEU A 217 -11.30 23.42 2.39
C LEU A 217 -10.38 23.44 1.16
N LEU A 218 -10.29 22.33 0.43
CA LEU A 218 -9.43 22.26 -0.75
C LEU A 218 -9.89 23.22 -1.83
N GLU A 219 -11.19 23.41 -2.02
CA GLU A 219 -11.76 24.40 -2.93
C GLU A 219 -11.35 25.83 -2.53
N SER A 220 -11.44 26.19 -1.25
CA SER A 220 -10.95 27.50 -0.79
C SER A 220 -9.43 27.65 -0.89
N TRP A 221 -8.68 26.55 -0.87
CA TRP A 221 -7.23 26.52 -1.09
C TRP A 221 -6.82 26.32 -2.55
N ALA A 222 -7.76 26.23 -3.50
CA ALA A 222 -7.47 26.01 -4.91
C ALA A 222 -6.40 26.96 -5.49
N PRO A 223 -6.43 28.29 -5.24
CA PRO A 223 -5.38 29.18 -5.74
C PRO A 223 -4.01 28.85 -5.16
N GLU A 224 -3.91 28.67 -3.84
CA GLU A 224 -2.65 28.34 -3.17
C GLU A 224 -2.10 26.96 -3.60
N LEU A 225 -2.98 25.97 -3.83
CA LEU A 225 -2.61 24.65 -4.32
C LEU A 225 -2.15 24.66 -5.77
N LYS A 226 -2.64 25.59 -6.59
CA LYS A 226 -2.18 25.77 -7.97
C LYS A 226 -0.72 26.26 -8.00
N ASP A 227 -0.35 27.14 -7.07
CA ASP A 227 0.99 27.72 -6.99
C ASP A 227 2.02 26.83 -6.26
N CYS A 228 1.56 25.73 -5.65
CA CYS A 228 2.45 24.78 -4.98
C CYS A 228 3.38 24.06 -5.99
N GLN A 229 4.67 24.00 -5.68
CA GLN A 229 5.66 23.23 -6.44
C GLN A 229 5.46 21.72 -6.21
N LYS A 230 5.21 21.32 -4.96
CA LYS A 230 4.91 19.92 -4.57
C LYS A 230 3.74 19.85 -3.60
N ILE A 231 3.00 18.75 -3.67
CA ILE A 231 1.89 18.43 -2.77
C ILE A 231 2.15 17.07 -2.14
N TYR A 232 2.52 17.06 -0.87
CA TYR A 232 2.82 15.85 -0.12
C TYR A 232 1.55 15.28 0.50
N ILE A 233 1.13 14.10 0.06
CA ILE A 233 -0.11 13.48 0.52
C ILE A 233 0.18 12.17 1.25
N ARG A 234 -0.40 12.03 2.45
CA ARG A 234 -0.57 10.75 3.12
C ARG A 234 -2.04 10.47 3.35
N ALA A 235 -2.58 9.56 2.55
CA ALA A 235 -3.95 9.08 2.68
C ALA A 235 -3.94 7.55 2.61
N SER A 236 -4.30 6.87 3.71
CA SER A 236 -4.30 5.40 3.75
C SER A 236 -5.50 4.83 3.01
N GLY A 237 -5.24 4.07 1.93
CA GLY A 237 -6.26 3.43 1.11
C GLY A 237 -6.94 4.35 0.08
N SER A 238 -7.56 3.74 -0.93
CA SER A 238 -8.21 4.44 -2.06
C SER A 238 -9.30 5.42 -1.61
N ARG A 239 -10.09 5.06 -0.60
CA ARG A 239 -11.17 5.91 -0.06
C ARG A 239 -10.65 7.25 0.47
N ASN A 240 -9.57 7.24 1.26
CA ASN A 240 -9.00 8.48 1.79
C ASN A 240 -8.33 9.30 0.69
N LYS A 241 -7.73 8.65 -0.32
CA LYS A 241 -7.20 9.37 -1.50
C LYS A 241 -8.32 10.09 -2.25
N ALA A 242 -9.46 9.43 -2.47
CA ALA A 242 -10.62 10.02 -3.14
C ALA A 242 -11.26 11.20 -2.37
N LEU A 243 -10.92 11.41 -1.09
CA LEU A 243 -11.33 12.62 -0.36
C LEU A 243 -10.53 13.86 -0.79
N ILE A 244 -9.28 13.66 -1.20
CA ILE A 244 -8.31 14.74 -1.43
C ILE A 244 -8.10 14.99 -2.93
N MET A 245 -8.12 13.93 -3.76
CA MET A 245 -7.76 14.01 -5.17
C MET A 245 -8.73 13.24 -6.06
N GLY A 246 -8.90 13.72 -7.29
CA GLY A 246 -9.62 13.00 -8.35
C GLY A 246 -11.14 12.92 -8.22
N TYR A 247 -11.75 13.71 -7.33
CA TYR A 247 -13.21 13.89 -7.29
C TYR A 247 -13.66 14.96 -8.31
N PRO A 248 -14.97 15.02 -8.67
CA PRO A 248 -15.45 16.03 -9.61
C PRO A 248 -15.12 17.45 -9.15
N LYS A 249 -14.47 18.24 -10.01
CA LYS A 249 -13.95 19.60 -9.70
C LYS A 249 -12.89 19.64 -8.58
N ALA A 250 -12.17 18.55 -8.33
CA ALA A 250 -11.07 18.56 -7.37
C ALA A 250 -9.95 19.52 -7.82
N PRO A 251 -9.46 20.41 -6.93
CA PRO A 251 -8.27 21.22 -7.20
C PRO A 251 -7.00 20.40 -7.45
N ILE A 252 -6.99 19.14 -6.98
CA ILE A 252 -5.90 18.19 -7.18
C ILE A 252 -6.41 17.04 -8.07
N PRO A 253 -5.99 16.99 -9.34
CA PRO A 253 -6.32 15.90 -10.26
C PRO A 253 -5.79 14.54 -9.81
N ALA A 254 -6.38 13.45 -10.34
CA ALA A 254 -5.97 12.09 -9.98
C ALA A 254 -4.54 11.73 -10.45
N LYS A 255 -4.06 12.36 -11.53
CA LYS A 255 -2.72 12.18 -12.12
C LYS A 255 -1.87 13.45 -12.05
N ASP A 256 -1.96 14.19 -10.96
CA ASP A 256 -1.16 15.41 -10.77
C ASP A 256 0.32 15.05 -10.48
N VAL A 257 1.23 15.52 -11.34
CA VAL A 257 2.68 15.26 -11.26
C VAL A 257 3.34 15.87 -10.02
N ARG A 258 2.73 16.92 -9.44
CA ARG A 258 3.22 17.59 -8.23
C ARG A 258 2.98 16.76 -6.97
N VAL A 259 2.12 15.74 -7.05
CA VAL A 259 1.78 14.89 -5.90
C VAL A 259 2.93 13.92 -5.59
N ALA A 260 3.46 14.06 -4.38
CA ALA A 260 4.53 13.22 -3.85
C ALA A 260 4.05 12.45 -2.61
N SER A 261 4.54 11.22 -2.45
CA SER A 261 4.31 10.44 -1.24
C SER A 261 5.35 10.79 -0.17
N ILE A 262 4.94 10.75 1.10
CA ILE A 262 5.84 10.98 2.23
C ILE A 262 6.68 9.71 2.47
N PRO A 263 8.02 9.76 2.36
CA PRO A 263 8.89 8.57 2.33
C PRO A 263 9.27 8.02 3.71
N PHE A 264 8.49 8.37 4.74
CA PHE A 264 8.69 7.94 6.12
C PHE A 264 7.36 7.80 6.85
N VAL A 265 7.40 7.15 8.02
CA VAL A 265 6.20 6.93 8.83
C VAL A 265 5.72 8.26 9.41
N THR A 266 4.42 8.53 9.22
CA THR A 266 3.71 9.68 9.78
C THR A 266 2.88 9.26 10.99
N LYS A 267 2.75 10.16 11.97
CA LYS A 267 1.87 9.98 13.13
C LYS A 267 0.41 10.33 12.79
N ARG A 268 -0.45 10.42 13.81
CA ARG A 268 -1.83 10.87 13.67
C ARG A 268 -1.88 12.25 12.98
N PRO A 269 -2.78 12.48 12.02
CA PRO A 269 -2.91 13.78 11.36
C PRO A 269 -3.25 14.87 12.38
N THR A 270 -2.29 15.78 12.61
CA THR A 270 -2.41 17.00 13.42
C THR A 270 -1.60 18.10 12.74
N TYR A 271 -1.82 19.35 13.12
CA TYR A 271 -1.01 20.47 12.62
C TYR A 271 0.49 20.32 12.98
N ASP A 272 0.80 19.81 14.17
CA ASP A 272 2.20 19.55 14.54
C ASP A 272 2.84 18.47 13.68
N GLU A 273 2.07 17.46 13.27
CA GLU A 273 2.57 16.42 12.39
C GLU A 273 2.83 16.96 10.97
N THR A 274 2.01 17.89 10.45
CA THR A 274 2.33 18.54 9.16
C THR A 274 3.63 19.33 9.23
N ARG A 275 3.87 20.05 10.34
CA ARG A 275 5.14 20.76 10.59
C ARG A 275 6.34 19.80 10.74
N ARG A 276 6.17 18.68 11.45
CA ARG A 276 7.21 17.64 11.57
C ARG A 276 7.56 17.03 10.22
N VAL A 277 6.55 16.69 9.42
CA VAL A 277 6.73 16.17 8.06
C VAL A 277 7.50 17.17 7.20
N TRP A 278 7.09 18.45 7.21
CA TRP A 278 7.76 19.50 6.45
C TRP A 278 9.24 19.66 6.85
N LEU A 279 9.52 19.73 8.16
CA LEU A 279 10.89 19.84 8.67
C LEU A 279 11.75 18.65 8.27
N GLN A 280 11.17 17.44 8.28
CA GLN A 280 11.90 16.22 7.95
C GLN A 280 12.16 16.09 6.45
N ILE A 281 11.17 16.37 5.60
CA ILE A 281 11.29 16.16 4.14
C ILE A 281 12.21 17.20 3.49
N THR A 282 12.28 18.41 4.04
CA THR A 282 13.12 19.50 3.53
C THR A 282 14.53 19.52 4.12
N LYS A 283 14.87 18.52 4.94
CA LYS A 283 16.18 18.37 5.56
C LYS A 283 17.15 17.74 4.56
N ALA A 284 18.27 18.41 4.34
CA ALA A 284 19.43 17.85 3.65
C ALA A 284 20.54 17.57 4.67
N GLN A 285 21.21 16.43 4.57
CA GLN A 285 22.21 16.03 5.56
C GLN A 285 23.43 15.39 4.92
N VAL A 286 24.61 15.76 5.41
CA VAL A 286 25.84 15.03 5.11
C VAL A 286 25.83 13.74 5.94
N VAL A 287 25.88 12.60 5.26
CA VAL A 287 25.88 11.25 5.84
C VAL A 287 27.07 10.47 5.30
N ASP A 288 27.44 9.39 5.95
CA ASP A 288 28.48 8.50 5.43
C ASP A 288 28.02 7.89 4.10
N GLN A 289 28.97 7.68 3.20
CA GLN A 289 28.71 7.07 1.90
C GLN A 289 28.00 5.73 2.08
N PRO A 290 26.87 5.52 1.39
CA PRO A 290 26.24 4.21 1.39
C PRO A 290 27.23 3.21 0.81
N GLN A 291 27.58 2.17 1.58
CA GLN A 291 28.34 1.03 1.06
C GLN A 291 27.42 0.30 0.09
N VAL A 292 27.64 0.52 -1.20
CA VAL A 292 26.97 -0.23 -2.25
C VAL A 292 27.75 -1.53 -2.40
N GLU A 293 27.27 -2.61 -1.78
CA GLU A 293 27.74 -3.95 -2.11
C GLU A 293 27.35 -4.21 -3.57
N LEU A 294 28.31 -4.12 -4.50
CA LEU A 294 28.14 -4.54 -5.89
C LEU A 294 28.02 -6.07 -5.93
N THR A 295 26.84 -6.57 -5.57
CA THR A 295 26.33 -7.82 -6.11
C THR A 295 25.41 -7.46 -7.28
N PRO A 296 25.43 -8.19 -8.40
CA PRO A 296 24.55 -7.87 -9.52
C PRO A 296 23.09 -7.84 -9.03
N THR A 297 22.45 -6.71 -9.29
CA THR A 297 21.07 -6.29 -8.99
C THR A 297 20.09 -7.47 -8.89
N PRO A 298 19.25 -7.57 -7.84
CA PRO A 298 17.99 -6.82 -7.87
C PRO A 298 17.56 -6.33 -6.48
N GLU A 299 18.11 -5.18 -6.11
CA GLU A 299 17.80 -4.43 -4.90
C GLU A 299 16.35 -3.85 -4.87
N PRO A 300 15.83 -3.35 -3.72
CA PRO A 300 16.01 -3.77 -2.30
C PRO A 300 14.76 -3.48 -1.40
N ALA A 301 14.49 -4.22 -0.33
CA ALA A 301 14.80 -4.00 1.11
C ALA A 301 14.32 -2.70 1.81
N THR A 302 13.70 -2.84 3.01
CA THR A 302 13.56 -1.77 4.03
C THR A 302 14.01 -2.25 5.41
N LYS A 303 14.64 -1.31 6.14
CA LYS A 303 15.58 -1.41 7.27
C LYS A 303 14.96 -1.63 8.66
N VAL A 304 15.75 -2.20 9.59
CA VAL A 304 15.55 -2.16 11.05
C VAL A 304 16.78 -1.51 11.71
N THR A 305 16.56 -0.58 12.63
CA THR A 305 17.52 0.02 13.56
C THR A 305 17.65 -0.84 14.83
N VAL A 306 18.87 -1.19 15.27
CA VAL A 306 19.17 -1.51 16.69
C VAL A 306 20.58 -1.01 17.04
N LYS A 307 20.72 -0.46 18.26
CA LYS A 307 21.95 0.03 18.90
C LYS A 307 22.88 -1.12 19.35
N GLU A 308 24.19 -0.83 19.34
CA GLU A 308 25.34 -1.28 20.19
C GLU A 308 25.20 -2.61 20.98
N SER A 309 26.18 -3.53 21.03
CA SER A 309 27.65 -3.39 21.10
C SER A 309 28.42 -4.65 20.62
N LYS A 310 29.69 -4.47 20.18
CA LYS A 310 30.75 -5.48 19.91
C LYS A 310 31.39 -5.96 21.25
N PRO A 311 32.16 -7.09 21.36
CA PRO A 311 33.34 -7.48 20.55
C PRO A 311 33.23 -8.88 19.89
N GLU A 312 33.64 -9.08 18.62
CA GLU A 312 34.93 -9.68 18.17
C GLU A 312 34.96 -11.22 18.30
N SER A 313 34.98 -12.04 17.23
CA SER A 313 36.05 -12.22 16.25
C SER A 313 35.68 -13.30 15.21
N ALA A 314 36.51 -13.41 14.16
CA ALA A 314 36.62 -14.46 13.14
C ALA A 314 35.66 -14.41 11.93
N LYS A 315 36.23 -14.10 10.75
CA LYS A 315 35.66 -14.34 9.42
C LYS A 315 35.46 -15.85 9.22
N PRO A 316 34.34 -16.32 8.62
CA PRO A 316 34.33 -17.63 8.00
C PRO A 316 34.22 -17.54 6.48
N VAL A 317 34.90 -18.49 5.86
CA VAL A 317 34.83 -18.92 4.47
C VAL A 317 33.37 -19.03 4.00
N VAL A 318 33.06 -18.57 2.79
CA VAL A 318 31.69 -18.58 2.26
C VAL A 318 31.36 -19.99 1.77
N ASP A 319 30.58 -20.72 2.58
CA ASP A 319 30.06 -22.04 2.21
C ASP A 319 28.92 -21.92 1.17
N PRO A 320 28.98 -22.66 0.05
CA PRO A 320 27.98 -22.59 -1.03
C PRO A 320 26.56 -22.99 -0.61
N GLU A 321 26.41 -23.74 0.49
CA GLU A 321 25.11 -24.14 1.06
C GLU A 321 24.35 -22.98 1.71
N VAL A 322 25.08 -22.02 2.29
CA VAL A 322 24.46 -20.85 2.93
C VAL A 322 23.84 -19.95 1.87
N GLU A 323 24.45 -19.83 0.70
CA GLU A 323 23.92 -19.01 -0.39
C GLU A 323 22.68 -19.64 -1.03
N ALA A 324 22.72 -20.94 -1.29
CA ALA A 324 21.55 -21.68 -1.78
C ALA A 324 20.36 -21.54 -0.83
N THR A 325 20.61 -21.59 0.49
CA THR A 325 19.56 -21.38 1.49
C THR A 325 18.91 -20.00 1.36
N LYS A 326 19.69 -18.95 1.08
CA LYS A 326 19.12 -17.60 0.89
C LYS A 326 18.19 -17.56 -0.32
N VAL A 327 18.60 -18.18 -1.43
CA VAL A 327 17.81 -18.29 -2.67
C VAL A 327 16.50 -19.05 -2.44
N ILE A 328 16.57 -20.22 -1.81
CA ILE A 328 15.40 -21.06 -1.47
C ILE A 328 14.41 -20.28 -0.60
N VAL A 329 14.89 -19.63 0.46
CA VAL A 329 14.06 -18.85 1.40
C VAL A 329 13.39 -17.66 0.70
N GLU A 330 14.10 -17.01 -0.23
CA GLU A 330 13.55 -15.93 -1.02
C GLU A 330 12.43 -16.41 -1.94
N HIS A 331 12.65 -17.51 -2.66
CA HIS A 331 11.64 -18.10 -3.54
C HIS A 331 10.39 -18.55 -2.78
N ILE A 332 10.54 -19.10 -1.56
CA ILE A 332 9.41 -19.41 -0.66
C ILE A 332 8.63 -18.14 -0.30
N LYS A 333 9.34 -17.07 0.11
CA LYS A 333 8.70 -15.79 0.50
C LYS A 333 7.94 -15.13 -0.67
N LYS A 334 8.52 -15.17 -1.87
CA LYS A 334 7.94 -14.64 -3.12
C LYS A 334 6.96 -15.62 -3.80
N SER A 335 6.82 -16.84 -3.28
CA SER A 335 5.96 -17.91 -3.81
C SER A 335 6.25 -18.27 -5.28
N ARG A 336 7.52 -18.30 -5.66
CA ARG A 336 8.01 -18.65 -7.01
C ARG A 336 8.28 -20.16 -7.08
N LEU A 337 7.34 -20.94 -7.60
CA LEU A 337 7.42 -22.41 -7.62
C LEU A 337 8.48 -22.95 -8.60
N GLY A 338 8.50 -22.50 -9.85
CA GLY A 338 9.43 -23.02 -10.87
C GLY A 338 10.91 -22.91 -10.45
N PRO A 339 11.40 -21.69 -10.13
CA PRO A 339 12.79 -21.51 -9.68
C PRO A 339 13.10 -22.24 -8.37
N LEU A 340 12.14 -22.33 -7.45
CA LEU A 340 12.30 -23.07 -6.19
C LEU A 340 12.54 -24.56 -6.44
N LYS A 341 11.80 -25.16 -7.40
CA LYS A 341 11.95 -26.57 -7.76
C LYS A 341 13.36 -26.84 -8.31
N GLN A 342 13.81 -26.01 -9.25
CA GLN A 342 15.13 -26.14 -9.86
C GLN A 342 16.26 -26.02 -8.83
N GLU A 343 16.16 -25.06 -7.90
CA GLU A 343 17.18 -24.87 -6.85
C GLU A 343 17.22 -26.06 -5.89
N LEU A 344 16.07 -26.61 -5.49
CA LEU A 344 16.02 -27.78 -4.61
C LEU A 344 16.52 -29.06 -5.30
N GLU A 345 16.18 -29.25 -6.58
CA GLU A 345 16.69 -30.36 -7.39
C GLU A 345 18.20 -30.27 -7.59
N SER A 346 18.75 -29.06 -7.75
CA SER A 346 20.20 -28.83 -7.87
C SER A 346 20.99 -29.29 -6.63
N LYS A 347 20.33 -29.32 -5.46
CA LYS A 347 20.91 -29.81 -4.19
C LYS A 347 20.65 -31.29 -3.94
N GLY A 348 19.97 -31.97 -4.86
CA GLY A 348 19.74 -33.41 -4.82
C GLY A 348 18.65 -33.87 -3.86
N SER A 349 18.09 -33.00 -3.02
CA SER A 349 17.00 -33.36 -2.10
C SER A 349 16.04 -32.18 -1.85
N LEU A 350 14.74 -32.46 -1.92
CA LEU A 350 13.68 -31.52 -1.56
C LEU A 350 13.65 -31.21 -0.06
N ASP A 351 14.21 -32.11 0.75
CA ASP A 351 14.31 -31.99 2.21
C ASP A 351 15.64 -31.37 2.66
N PHE A 352 16.29 -30.61 1.78
CA PHE A 352 17.51 -29.87 2.07
C PHE A 352 17.38 -29.06 3.37
N THR A 353 18.33 -29.29 4.28
CA THR A 353 18.36 -28.61 5.58
C THR A 353 18.95 -27.20 5.40
N LEU A 354 18.13 -26.20 5.69
CA LEU A 354 18.45 -24.80 5.49
C LEU A 354 19.61 -24.34 6.40
N GLN A 355 20.62 -23.72 5.79
CA GLN A 355 21.81 -23.17 6.45
C GLN A 355 21.78 -21.63 6.57
N PRO A 356 22.39 -21.03 7.61
CA PRO A 356 23.03 -21.70 8.73
C PRO A 356 22.00 -22.32 9.67
N ALA A 357 22.28 -23.54 10.13
CA ALA A 357 21.41 -24.30 11.03
C ALA A 357 21.00 -23.48 12.26
N SER A 358 21.86 -22.60 12.78
CA SER A 358 21.56 -21.70 13.91
C SER A 358 20.33 -20.79 13.67
N LYS A 359 20.13 -20.32 12.43
CA LYS A 359 19.03 -19.41 12.06
C LYS A 359 17.74 -20.17 11.73
N TYR A 360 17.88 -21.27 11.01
CA TYR A 360 16.74 -22.07 10.54
C TYR A 360 16.41 -23.24 11.47
N LYS A 361 17.07 -23.36 12.63
CA LYS A 361 16.77 -24.34 13.68
C LYS A 361 15.27 -24.53 13.93
N PRO A 362 14.44 -23.47 14.08
CA PRO A 362 13.01 -23.66 14.30
C PRO A 362 12.30 -24.41 13.17
N TYR A 363 12.68 -24.16 11.92
CA TYR A 363 12.05 -24.69 10.71
C TYR A 363 13.15 -25.12 9.72
N PRO A 364 13.74 -26.32 9.90
CA PRO A 364 14.96 -26.73 9.20
C PRO A 364 14.74 -26.98 7.71
N THR A 365 13.52 -27.33 7.28
CA THR A 365 13.20 -27.70 5.90
C THR A 365 12.40 -26.60 5.19
N ALA A 366 12.52 -26.52 3.87
CA ALA A 366 11.74 -25.62 3.02
C ALA A 366 10.22 -25.73 3.26
N LEU A 367 9.71 -26.97 3.42
CA LEU A 367 8.30 -27.25 3.67
C LEU A 367 7.80 -26.69 5.02
N LEU A 368 8.57 -26.89 6.09
CA LEU A 368 8.25 -26.36 7.42
C LEU A 368 8.31 -24.83 7.45
N LEU A 369 9.30 -24.24 6.77
CA LEU A 369 9.43 -22.80 6.66
C LEU A 369 8.27 -22.18 5.86
N ALA A 370 7.87 -22.80 4.74
CA ALA A 370 6.74 -22.35 3.93
C ALA A 370 5.42 -22.40 4.74
N THR A 371 5.26 -23.44 5.57
CA THR A 371 4.11 -23.60 6.47
C THR A 371 4.10 -22.51 7.55
N ALA A 372 5.25 -22.23 8.18
CA ALA A 372 5.37 -21.17 9.18
C ALA A 372 5.12 -19.76 8.62
N LEU A 373 5.41 -19.54 7.33
CA LEU A 373 5.16 -18.29 6.62
C LEU A 373 3.75 -18.20 5.99
N ASP A 374 2.89 -19.19 6.22
CA ASP A 374 1.53 -19.29 5.69
C ASP A 374 1.45 -19.20 4.15
N LYS A 375 2.40 -19.85 3.47
CA LYS A 375 2.48 -19.87 1.99
C LYS A 375 1.86 -21.14 1.43
N TYR A 376 0.54 -21.28 1.56
CA TYR A 376 -0.20 -22.48 1.14
C TYR A 376 0.12 -22.97 -0.28
N ARG A 377 0.30 -22.05 -1.26
CA ARG A 377 0.68 -22.42 -2.64
C ARG A 377 2.04 -23.11 -2.74
N VAL A 378 2.99 -22.66 -1.93
CA VAL A 378 4.34 -23.25 -1.87
C VAL A 378 4.30 -24.58 -1.14
N VAL A 379 3.50 -24.67 -0.08
CA VAL A 379 3.25 -25.93 0.64
C VAL A 379 2.66 -26.98 -0.29
N THR A 380 1.62 -26.65 -1.07
CA THR A 380 1.03 -27.55 -2.07
C THR A 380 2.09 -28.01 -3.08
N GLY A 381 2.83 -27.08 -3.69
CA GLY A 381 3.84 -27.43 -4.69
C GLY A 381 4.97 -28.32 -4.13
N LEU A 382 5.46 -28.04 -2.91
CA LEU A 382 6.50 -28.86 -2.29
C LEU A 382 6.01 -30.29 -1.99
N LEU A 383 4.75 -30.46 -1.56
CA LEU A 383 4.16 -31.78 -1.31
C LEU A 383 3.92 -32.55 -2.60
N GLU A 384 3.46 -31.86 -3.66
CA GLU A 384 3.33 -32.44 -5.01
C GLU A 384 4.69 -32.93 -5.55
N TRP A 385 5.78 -32.21 -5.27
CA TRP A 385 7.12 -32.62 -5.66
C TRP A 385 7.66 -33.77 -4.81
N GLY A 386 7.04 -34.06 -3.66
CA GLY A 386 7.40 -35.18 -2.79
C GLY A 386 8.25 -34.80 -1.58
N ALA A 387 8.19 -33.55 -1.09
CA ALA A 387 8.80 -33.18 0.19
C ALA A 387 8.13 -33.92 1.35
N ASP A 388 8.91 -34.34 2.35
CA ASP A 388 8.44 -35.18 3.46
C ASP A 388 7.70 -34.35 4.54
N PRO A 389 6.38 -34.55 4.75
CA PRO A 389 5.62 -33.85 5.78
C PRO A 389 5.84 -34.40 7.20
N THR A 390 6.50 -35.55 7.36
CA THR A 390 6.73 -36.21 8.67
C THR A 390 7.89 -35.58 9.45
N ILE A 391 8.72 -34.76 8.80
CA ILE A 391 9.81 -34.04 9.42
C ILE A 391 9.26 -33.06 10.47
N LYS A 392 9.74 -33.19 11.71
CA LYS A 392 9.31 -32.35 12.83
C LYS A 392 10.19 -31.11 12.97
N ALA A 393 9.58 -29.99 13.34
CA ALA A 393 10.29 -28.77 13.71
C ALA A 393 10.99 -28.90 15.07
N THR A 394 11.87 -27.93 15.39
CA THR A 394 12.50 -27.87 16.72
C THR A 394 11.44 -27.80 17.82
N GLY A 395 11.57 -28.69 18.81
CA GLY A 395 10.57 -28.88 19.87
C GLY A 395 9.48 -29.89 19.52
N GLY A 396 9.67 -30.72 18.48
CA GLY A 396 8.79 -31.84 18.16
C GLY A 396 7.44 -31.46 17.54
N LYS A 397 7.29 -30.19 17.12
CA LYS A 397 6.07 -29.68 16.50
C LYS A 397 5.90 -30.27 15.10
N THR A 398 4.71 -30.77 14.81
CA THR A 398 4.34 -31.29 13.48
C THR A 398 4.05 -30.15 12.50
N ILE A 399 4.04 -30.44 11.20
CA ILE A 399 3.65 -29.47 10.17
C ILE A 399 2.23 -28.91 10.42
N TRP A 400 1.32 -29.73 10.94
CA TRP A 400 -0.03 -29.31 11.32
C TRP A 400 -0.04 -28.33 12.49
N ASP A 401 0.79 -28.57 13.50
CA ASP A 401 0.93 -27.68 14.66
C ASP A 401 1.52 -26.33 14.25
N ILE A 402 2.43 -26.31 13.27
CA ILE A 402 3.03 -25.08 12.72
C ILE A 402 2.00 -24.27 11.93
N ALA A 403 1.12 -24.93 11.16
CA ALA A 403 0.05 -24.27 10.41
C ALA A 403 -0.94 -23.52 11.33
N GLY A 404 -1.06 -23.93 12.60
CA GLY A 404 -1.80 -23.19 13.64
C GLY A 404 -3.26 -22.96 13.28
N ASN A 405 -3.69 -21.70 13.14
CA ASN A 405 -5.06 -21.34 12.77
C ASN A 405 -5.24 -20.97 11.29
N SER A 406 -4.23 -21.23 10.45
CA SER A 406 -4.36 -20.96 9.01
C SER A 406 -5.22 -22.01 8.32
N LYS A 407 -6.49 -21.67 8.07
CA LYS A 407 -7.44 -22.53 7.34
C LYS A 407 -6.85 -22.96 5.99
N LYS A 408 -6.33 -22.03 5.19
CA LYS A 408 -5.81 -22.32 3.83
C LYS A 408 -4.61 -23.25 3.80
N THR A 409 -3.69 -23.12 4.76
CA THR A 409 -2.51 -24.00 4.81
C THR A 409 -2.90 -25.39 5.33
N LYS A 410 -3.87 -25.48 6.25
CA LYS A 410 -4.46 -26.76 6.66
C LYS A 410 -5.24 -27.45 5.54
N ASP A 411 -6.03 -26.70 4.79
CA ASP A 411 -6.75 -27.16 3.61
C ASP A 411 -5.75 -27.72 2.58
N ALA A 412 -4.64 -27.01 2.32
CA ALA A 412 -3.59 -27.49 1.43
C ALA A 412 -2.94 -28.80 1.89
N LEU A 413 -2.74 -28.99 3.20
CA LEU A 413 -2.20 -30.23 3.77
C LEU A 413 -3.21 -31.39 3.65
N GLN A 414 -4.50 -31.12 3.85
CA GLN A 414 -5.56 -32.14 3.73
C GLN A 414 -5.82 -32.54 2.28
N ILE A 415 -5.71 -31.60 1.34
CA ILE A 415 -5.74 -31.87 -0.11
C ILE A 415 -4.53 -32.70 -0.49
N ALA A 416 -3.33 -32.32 -0.05
CA ALA A 416 -2.13 -33.09 -0.36
C ALA A 416 -2.23 -34.53 0.17
N ARG A 417 -2.75 -34.73 1.40
CA ARG A 417 -3.03 -36.07 1.93
C ARG A 417 -4.01 -36.86 1.07
N HIS A 418 -5.08 -36.23 0.61
CA HIS A 418 -6.06 -36.85 -0.29
C HIS A 418 -5.41 -37.26 -1.63
N ASP A 419 -4.64 -36.36 -2.24
CA ASP A 419 -4.09 -36.55 -3.59
C ASP A 419 -2.88 -37.50 -3.61
N LEU A 420 -2.06 -37.50 -2.56
CA LEU A 420 -0.89 -38.37 -2.42
C LEU A 420 -1.25 -39.77 -1.90
N GLY A 421 -2.47 -39.96 -1.38
CA GLY A 421 -2.93 -41.19 -0.75
C GLY A 421 -2.41 -41.39 0.67
N ASP A 422 -3.15 -42.17 1.46
CA ASP A 422 -2.83 -42.44 2.87
C ASP A 422 -1.62 -43.36 3.06
N ASP A 423 -1.16 -44.04 1.99
CA ASP A 423 -0.06 -45.00 2.03
C ASP A 423 1.34 -44.37 1.84
N LYS A 424 1.41 -43.18 1.22
CA LYS A 424 2.70 -42.59 0.79
C LYS A 424 3.55 -42.05 1.95
N TRP A 425 2.91 -41.55 3.00
CA TRP A 425 3.56 -41.01 4.19
C TRP A 425 2.83 -41.47 5.44
N ASP A 426 3.53 -41.54 6.58
CA ASP A 426 2.88 -41.76 7.86
C ASP A 426 2.15 -40.49 8.31
N TRP A 427 0.95 -40.28 7.78
CA TRP A 427 0.10 -39.13 8.09
C TRP A 427 -0.28 -39.08 9.57
N SER A 428 -0.28 -40.21 10.27
CA SER A 428 -0.59 -40.26 11.70
C SER A 428 0.45 -39.49 12.53
N ALA A 429 1.72 -39.55 12.13
CA ALA A 429 2.81 -38.81 12.76
C ALA A 429 2.73 -37.29 12.56
N THR A 430 2.06 -36.84 11.49
CA THR A 430 1.93 -35.41 11.12
C THR A 430 0.77 -34.69 11.81
N LYS A 431 -0.16 -35.43 12.42
CA LYS A 431 -1.43 -34.92 12.99
C LYS A 431 -2.29 -34.13 12.01
N ILE A 432 -2.09 -34.30 10.71
CA ILE A 432 -2.95 -33.68 9.70
C ILE A 432 -4.36 -34.26 9.85
N GLY A 433 -5.37 -33.39 9.73
CA GLY A 433 -6.78 -33.77 9.80
C GLY A 433 -7.18 -34.82 8.74
N PRO A 434 -8.47 -35.20 8.68
CA PRO A 434 -8.95 -36.13 7.65
C PRO A 434 -8.62 -35.60 6.26
N ALA A 435 -8.32 -36.50 5.33
CA ALA A 435 -8.13 -36.17 3.92
C ALA A 435 -9.40 -35.50 3.39
N MET A 436 -9.23 -34.38 2.67
CA MET A 436 -10.35 -33.65 2.08
C MET A 436 -9.99 -33.30 0.64
N SER A 437 -10.86 -33.64 -0.31
CA SER A 437 -10.63 -33.27 -1.70
C SER A 437 -10.78 -31.75 -1.87
N LYS A 438 -10.18 -31.21 -2.94
CA LYS A 438 -10.33 -29.79 -3.29
C LYS A 438 -11.79 -29.41 -3.52
N GLU A 439 -12.61 -30.34 -4.02
CA GLU A 439 -14.03 -30.14 -4.27
C GLU A 439 -14.83 -30.06 -2.97
N ASP A 440 -14.53 -30.94 -2.00
CA ASP A 440 -15.18 -30.97 -0.69
C ASP A 440 -14.91 -29.68 0.11
N ILE A 441 -13.69 -29.15 0.04
CA ILE A 441 -13.34 -27.89 0.72
C ILE A 441 -14.10 -26.72 0.09
N LEU A 442 -14.22 -26.69 -1.25
CA LEU A 442 -15.02 -25.67 -1.94
C LEU A 442 -16.52 -25.81 -1.62
N ALA A 443 -17.04 -27.04 -1.56
CA ALA A 443 -18.42 -27.32 -1.14
C ALA A 443 -18.68 -26.88 0.31
N CYS A 444 -17.75 -27.15 1.23
CA CYS A 444 -17.82 -26.72 2.62
C CYS A 444 -17.80 -25.18 2.74
N ASP A 445 -16.89 -24.52 2.03
CA ASP A 445 -16.80 -23.04 2.00
C ASP A 445 -18.06 -22.38 1.42
N THR A 446 -18.66 -22.99 0.40
CA THR A 446 -19.92 -22.48 -0.19
C THR A 446 -21.10 -22.71 0.75
N ALA A 447 -21.20 -23.88 1.38
CA ALA A 447 -22.22 -24.17 2.38
C ALA A 447 -22.12 -23.24 3.61
N GLU A 448 -20.90 -22.98 4.11
CA GLU A 448 -20.66 -22.05 5.22
C GLU A 448 -21.12 -20.63 4.86
N LYS A 449 -20.81 -20.16 3.64
CA LYS A 449 -21.28 -18.86 3.13
C LYS A 449 -22.80 -18.79 3.00
N LEU A 450 -23.45 -19.86 2.52
CA LEU A 450 -24.90 -19.94 2.41
C LEU A 450 -25.57 -19.91 3.79
N GLN A 451 -25.05 -20.66 4.77
CA GLN A 451 -25.55 -20.63 6.14
C GLN A 451 -25.40 -19.25 6.79
N ILE A 452 -24.27 -18.57 6.56
CA ILE A 452 -24.05 -17.20 7.05
C ILE A 452 -25.08 -16.25 6.42
N LYS A 453 -25.33 -16.38 5.11
CA LYS A 453 -26.32 -15.58 4.38
C LYS A 453 -27.73 -15.82 4.91
N GLU A 454 -28.14 -17.07 5.09
CA GLU A 454 -29.46 -17.43 5.62
C GLU A 454 -29.65 -16.93 7.05
N LYS A 455 -28.63 -17.06 7.92
CA LYS A 455 -28.65 -16.52 9.29
C LYS A 455 -28.77 -14.99 9.31
N LEU A 456 -28.16 -14.30 8.35
CA LEU A 456 -28.28 -12.85 8.20
C LEU A 456 -29.68 -12.44 7.74
N GLU A 457 -30.24 -13.14 6.76
CA GLU A 457 -31.60 -12.89 6.25
C GLU A 457 -32.66 -13.12 7.33
N LYS A 458 -32.58 -14.21 8.10
CA LYS A 458 -33.46 -14.48 9.24
C LYS A 458 -33.37 -13.39 10.32
N LYS A 459 -32.18 -12.85 10.59
CA LYS A 459 -32.01 -11.74 11.54
C LYS A 459 -32.63 -10.44 11.02
N LEU A 460 -32.48 -10.17 9.73
CA LEU A 460 -33.00 -8.96 9.09
C LEU A 460 -34.54 -8.98 9.05
N GLN A 461 -35.14 -10.13 8.75
CA GLN A 461 -36.60 -10.32 8.84
C GLN A 461 -37.14 -10.10 10.25
N LYS A 462 -36.48 -10.65 11.28
CA LYS A 462 -36.85 -10.42 12.69
C LYS A 462 -36.74 -8.96 13.10
N GLU A 463 -35.70 -8.24 12.66
CA GLU A 463 -35.53 -6.81 12.96
C GLU A 463 -36.61 -5.96 12.27
N GLU A 464 -36.99 -6.29 11.04
CA GLU A 464 -38.06 -5.59 10.33
C GLU A 464 -39.43 -5.83 10.96
N GLU A 465 -39.71 -7.06 11.41
CA GLU A 465 -40.95 -7.37 12.14
C GLU A 465 -41.01 -6.62 13.48
N GLN A 466 -39.89 -6.55 14.21
CA GLN A 466 -39.80 -5.76 15.45
C GLN A 466 -40.01 -4.27 15.21
N LYS A 467 -39.44 -3.70 14.13
CA LYS A 467 -39.66 -2.30 13.77
C LYS A 467 -41.11 -2.03 13.36
N LYS A 468 -41.76 -2.95 12.65
CA LYS A 468 -43.19 -2.85 12.32
C LYS A 468 -44.04 -2.87 13.59
N LYS A 469 -43.77 -3.79 14.53
CA LYS A 469 -44.43 -3.84 15.85
C LYS A 469 -44.22 -2.56 16.65
N GLN A 470 -42.99 -2.07 16.79
CA GLN A 470 -42.70 -0.81 17.49
C GLN A 470 -43.34 0.42 16.82
N ARG A 471 -43.40 0.46 15.48
CA ARG A 471 -44.07 1.55 14.75
C ARG A 471 -45.57 1.52 15.01
N LEU A 472 -46.18 0.33 15.00
CA LEU A 472 -47.60 0.15 15.29
C LEU A 472 -47.91 0.53 16.74
N GLU A 473 -47.09 0.12 17.70
CA GLU A 473 -47.22 0.45 19.11
C GLU A 473 -47.09 1.97 19.36
N ARG A 474 -46.14 2.64 18.69
CA ARG A 474 -46.04 4.12 18.73
C ARG A 474 -47.25 4.81 18.12
N LEU A 475 -47.84 4.27 17.05
CA LEU A 475 -49.06 4.79 16.45
C LEU A 475 -50.25 4.65 17.41
N ILE A 476 -50.38 3.50 18.06
CA ILE A 476 -51.41 3.24 19.09
C ILE A 476 -51.20 4.16 20.31
N ALA A 477 -49.97 4.37 20.75
CA ALA A 477 -49.65 5.28 21.85
C ALA A 477 -49.92 6.76 21.51
N LYS A 478 -49.68 7.19 20.26
CA LYS A 478 -49.92 8.58 19.81
C LYS A 478 -51.39 8.91 19.60
N HIS A 479 -52.18 7.98 19.06
CA HIS A 479 -53.60 8.20 18.80
C HIS A 479 -54.51 7.76 19.95
N GLY A 480 -53.93 7.23 21.03
CA GLY A 480 -54.68 6.57 22.09
C GLY A 480 -55.32 5.27 21.60
N SER A 481 -55.56 4.34 22.52
CA SER A 481 -56.49 3.24 22.30
C SER A 481 -57.89 3.83 22.10
N GLY A 482 -58.20 4.24 20.86
CA GLY A 482 -59.47 4.86 20.50
C GLY A 482 -60.62 3.95 20.85
N ARG A 483 -61.29 4.24 21.96
CA ARG A 483 -62.67 3.82 22.21
C ARG A 483 -63.50 4.52 21.15
N TYR A 484 -64.02 3.71 20.23
CA TYR A 484 -64.88 4.17 19.14
C TYR A 484 -66.13 4.82 19.73
N VAL A 485 -66.23 6.14 19.63
CA VAL A 485 -67.48 6.89 19.74
C VAL A 485 -67.53 7.80 18.51
N GLY A 486 -68.63 7.68 17.78
CA GLY A 486 -68.80 8.15 16.41
C GLY A 486 -68.49 9.63 16.20
N GLY A 487 -68.07 9.93 14.98
CA GLY A 487 -67.77 11.28 14.53
C GLY A 487 -67.19 11.23 13.13
N ASP A 488 -68.08 11.44 12.17
CA ASP A 488 -67.82 11.59 10.75
C ASP A 488 -66.79 12.69 10.48
N ASN A 489 -66.01 12.56 9.41
CA ASN A 489 -65.00 13.49 8.90
C ASN A 489 -63.64 13.57 9.62
N LEU A 490 -62.68 12.75 9.18
CA LEU A 490 -61.26 13.14 9.18
C LEU A 490 -60.75 13.26 7.74
N GLY A 491 -60.20 14.43 7.45
CA GLY A 491 -60.02 14.99 6.12
C GLY A 491 -59.13 14.19 5.18
N THR A 492 -59.65 13.99 3.97
CA THR A 492 -58.95 13.42 2.81
C THR A 492 -58.40 14.53 1.89
N ASN A 493 -58.11 15.71 2.42
CA ASN A 493 -57.82 16.93 1.66
C ASN A 493 -56.40 17.01 1.07
N GLY A 494 -55.66 15.90 0.98
CA GLY A 494 -54.30 15.89 0.44
C GLY A 494 -53.87 14.62 -0.30
N LEU A 495 -54.80 13.72 -0.62
CA LEU A 495 -54.52 12.47 -1.33
C LEU A 495 -55.11 12.52 -2.74
N SER A 496 -54.41 11.95 -3.72
CA SER A 496 -54.92 11.86 -5.09
C SER A 496 -56.17 10.98 -5.16
N GLU A 497 -57.06 11.20 -6.13
CA GLU A 497 -58.29 10.39 -6.27
C GLU A 497 -58.02 8.89 -6.42
N GLN A 498 -56.90 8.53 -7.07
CA GLN A 498 -56.47 7.14 -7.21
C GLN A 498 -56.11 6.50 -5.87
N GLU A 499 -55.43 7.25 -5.00
CA GLU A 499 -55.08 6.79 -3.64
C GLU A 499 -56.32 6.68 -2.75
N LYS A 500 -57.29 7.59 -2.89
CA LYS A 500 -58.58 7.49 -2.19
C LYS A 500 -59.34 6.23 -2.59
N GLN A 501 -59.43 5.95 -3.89
CA GLN A 501 -60.08 4.75 -4.41
C GLN A 501 -59.34 3.46 -4.02
N TYR A 502 -58.02 3.50 -3.90
CA TYR A 502 -57.23 2.36 -3.43
C TYR A 502 -57.51 2.07 -1.96
N ILE A 503 -57.48 3.11 -1.10
CA ILE A 503 -57.77 2.99 0.34
C ILE A 503 -59.21 2.49 0.56
N GLU A 504 -60.16 2.95 -0.24
CA GLU A 504 -61.54 2.51 -0.16
C GLU A 504 -61.74 1.06 -0.63
N ARG A 505 -61.06 0.66 -1.71
CA ARG A 505 -61.02 -0.75 -2.17
C ARG A 505 -60.43 -1.67 -1.10
N GLU A 506 -59.31 -1.28 -0.49
CA GLU A 506 -58.67 -2.05 0.57
C GLU A 506 -59.56 -2.14 1.82
N ARG A 507 -60.27 -1.06 2.16
CA ARG A 507 -61.25 -1.04 3.26
C ARG A 507 -62.43 -1.96 3.00
N ARG A 508 -62.94 -1.97 1.76
CA ARG A 508 -64.05 -2.82 1.33
C ARG A 508 -63.66 -4.30 1.31
N ALA A 509 -62.46 -4.63 0.84
CA ALA A 509 -61.90 -5.98 0.86
C ALA A 509 -61.76 -6.49 2.30
N ARG A 510 -61.17 -5.69 3.19
CA ARG A 510 -61.01 -6.07 4.60
C ARG A 510 -62.34 -6.23 5.34
N ALA A 511 -63.34 -5.41 5.01
CA ALA A 511 -64.68 -5.56 5.54
C ALA A 511 -65.36 -6.85 5.04
N ALA A 512 -65.13 -7.24 3.78
CA ALA A 512 -65.62 -8.49 3.21
C ALA A 512 -64.94 -9.71 3.87
N GLU A 513 -63.62 -9.68 4.04
CA GLU A 513 -62.86 -10.72 4.75
C GLU A 513 -63.32 -10.87 6.21
N ALA A 514 -63.57 -9.76 6.91
CA ALA A 514 -64.08 -9.80 8.29
C ALA A 514 -65.50 -10.37 8.38
N ARG A 515 -66.33 -10.16 7.35
CA ARG A 515 -67.65 -10.81 7.25
C ARG A 515 -67.51 -12.30 7.00
N LEU A 516 -66.67 -12.71 6.05
CA LEU A 516 -66.38 -14.11 5.77
C LEU A 516 -65.81 -14.84 7.00
N ALA A 517 -64.89 -14.21 7.72
CA ALA A 517 -64.31 -14.76 8.95
C ALA A 517 -65.32 -14.89 10.11
N ARG A 518 -66.37 -14.05 10.13
CA ARG A 518 -67.49 -14.20 11.09
C ARG A 518 -68.44 -15.32 10.69
N PHE A 519 -68.67 -15.52 9.40
CA PHE A 519 -69.45 -16.66 8.90
C PHE A 519 -68.72 -17.99 9.06
N ALA A 520 -67.38 -18.03 9.01
CA ALA A 520 -66.58 -19.23 9.25
C ALA A 520 -66.42 -19.62 10.74
N LYS A 521 -66.94 -18.79 11.67
CA LYS A 521 -66.87 -19.00 13.13
C LYS A 521 -68.21 -19.38 13.78
N LYS A 522 -69.27 -19.48 12.98
CA LYS A 522 -70.53 -20.15 13.31
C LYS A 522 -70.52 -21.50 12.61
#